data_AF-A0A0F9HGZ5-F1
#
_entry.id   AF-A0A0F9HGZ5-F1
#
_cell.length_a   1.000
_cell.length_b   1.000
_cell.length_c   1.000
_cell.angle_alpha   90.00
_cell.angle_beta   90.00
_cell.angle_gamma   90.00
#
_symmetry.space_group_name_H-M   'P 1'
#
loop_
_entity.id
_entity.type
_entity.pdbx_description
1 polymer ?
#
loop_
_entity_poly.entity_id
_entity_poly.type
_entity_poly.pdbx_seq_one_letter_code
_entity_poly.pdbx_strand_id
1 'polypeptide(L)'
;MEYRLGINSDIYCEEDLLGFDRYINNLSEMINDEDFKTPFCIGIFGNRGSGRTSFMQLLETRLSEDKTNPRSVPVWFNPWRYEREEHLVIPFLKTLGHEIRRYKEETNGIGRKLSKKLKELSTRIGEISEAFAYATKEDFNLGGAGIELDASKMAGRKERISRHIK
;
A
#
# COMPACT_ATOMS: atom_id res chain seq x y z
N MET A 1 20.19 -24.19 36.51
CA MET A 1 20.35 -24.13 35.04
C MET A 1 19.03 -23.60 34.50
N GLU A 2 18.93 -22.28 34.39
CA GLU A 2 17.68 -21.57 34.07
C GLU A 2 17.49 -21.57 32.56
N TYR A 3 16.53 -22.34 32.05
CA TYR A 3 16.12 -22.27 30.65
C TYR A 3 15.33 -20.98 30.44
N ARG A 4 16.04 -19.90 30.09
CA ARG A 4 15.42 -18.72 29.48
C ARG A 4 15.03 -19.12 28.06
N LEU A 5 13.81 -19.63 27.88
CA LEU A 5 13.21 -19.74 26.56
C LEU A 5 13.23 -18.33 25.95
N GLY A 6 14.09 -18.13 24.96
CA GLY A 6 14.19 -16.89 24.20
C GLY A 6 12.98 -16.71 23.30
N ILE A 7 11.79 -16.61 23.88
CA ILE A 7 10.56 -16.23 23.16
C ILE A 7 10.60 -14.71 23.01
N ASN A 8 11.51 -14.23 22.17
CA ASN A 8 11.51 -12.85 21.66
C ASN A 8 10.78 -12.74 20.33
N SER A 9 10.10 -13.80 19.93
CA SER A 9 9.51 -13.87 18.62
C SER A 9 8.05 -13.43 18.73
N ASP A 10 7.80 -12.17 18.38
CA ASP A 10 6.48 -11.63 18.00
C ASP A 10 6.03 -12.37 16.71
N ILE A 11 5.84 -13.70 16.82
CA ILE A 11 5.38 -14.57 15.73
C ILE A 11 3.87 -14.52 15.78
N TYR A 12 3.30 -14.21 14.64
CA TYR A 12 1.87 -14.28 14.45
C TYR A 12 1.41 -15.74 14.47
N CYS A 13 0.25 -16.01 15.05
CA CYS A 13 -0.38 -17.31 14.93
C CYS A 13 -1.17 -17.42 13.62
N GLU A 14 -0.97 -18.53 12.90
CA GLU A 14 -1.78 -18.90 11.72
C GLU A 14 -3.11 -19.54 12.13
N GLU A 15 -3.19 -20.08 13.34
CA GLU A 15 -4.41 -20.64 13.93
C GLU A 15 -5.13 -19.58 14.76
N ASP A 16 -6.47 -19.57 14.71
CA ASP A 16 -7.27 -18.67 15.53
C ASP A 16 -7.37 -19.17 16.99
N LEU A 17 -6.39 -18.78 17.80
CA LEU A 17 -6.39 -19.07 19.24
C LEU A 17 -7.09 -17.98 20.09
N LEU A 18 -7.53 -16.88 19.46
CA LEU A 18 -8.11 -15.72 20.14
C LEU A 18 -9.60 -15.51 19.85
N GLY A 19 -10.21 -16.38 19.03
CA GLY A 19 -11.63 -16.34 18.68
C GLY A 19 -11.99 -15.21 17.71
N PHE A 20 -11.08 -14.84 16.82
CA PHE A 20 -11.28 -13.86 15.77
C PHE A 20 -12.15 -14.34 14.60
N ASP A 21 -12.35 -15.65 14.44
CA ASP A 21 -13.02 -16.27 13.31
C ASP A 21 -14.35 -15.61 12.94
N ARG A 22 -15.18 -15.27 13.93
CA ARG A 22 -16.47 -14.60 13.68
C ARG A 22 -16.29 -13.23 13.02
N TYR A 23 -15.30 -12.46 13.45
CA TYR A 23 -14.99 -11.16 12.87
C TYR A 23 -14.39 -11.30 11.46
N ILE A 24 -13.47 -12.26 11.30
CA ILE A 24 -12.80 -12.52 10.02
C ILE A 24 -13.81 -12.98 8.97
N ASN A 25 -14.73 -13.89 9.33
CA ASN A 25 -15.82 -14.35 8.47
C ASN A 25 -16.69 -13.16 8.00
N ASN A 26 -17.22 -12.37 8.94
CA ASN A 26 -18.10 -11.25 8.60
C ASN A 26 -17.40 -10.21 7.73
N LEU A 27 -16.14 -9.87 8.03
CA LEU A 27 -15.38 -8.91 7.24
C LEU A 27 -15.09 -9.45 5.84
N SER A 28 -14.74 -10.73 5.72
CA SER A 28 -14.50 -11.36 4.42
C SER A 28 -15.77 -11.38 3.56
N GLU A 29 -16.91 -11.76 4.14
CA GLU A 29 -18.19 -11.76 3.45
C GLU A 29 -18.56 -10.35 2.97
N MET A 30 -18.42 -9.34 3.85
CA MET A 30 -18.67 -7.94 3.49
C MET A 30 -17.74 -7.42 2.39
N ILE A 31 -16.46 -7.78 2.42
CA ILE A 31 -15.47 -7.36 1.42
C ILE A 31 -15.74 -8.00 0.05
N ASN A 32 -16.22 -9.25 0.04
CA ASN A 32 -16.47 -10.00 -1.19
C ASN A 32 -17.91 -9.85 -1.72
N ASP A 33 -18.77 -9.09 -1.03
CA ASP A 33 -20.12 -8.77 -1.47
C ASP A 33 -20.09 -7.80 -2.68
N GLU A 34 -20.68 -8.21 -3.81
CA GLU A 34 -20.72 -7.41 -5.04
C GLU A 34 -21.55 -6.12 -4.90
N ASP A 35 -22.51 -6.10 -3.98
CA ASP A 35 -23.34 -4.93 -3.68
C ASP A 35 -22.60 -3.92 -2.78
N PHE A 36 -21.53 -4.36 -2.11
CA PHE A 36 -20.73 -3.52 -1.24
C PHE A 36 -19.71 -2.68 -2.04
N LYS A 37 -20.13 -1.49 -2.48
CA LYS A 37 -19.31 -0.59 -3.32
C LYS A 37 -18.67 0.59 -2.59
N THR A 38 -18.94 0.75 -1.31
CA THR A 38 -18.50 1.91 -0.53
C THR A 38 -17.06 1.71 -0.05
N PRO A 39 -16.09 2.56 -0.44
CA PRO A 39 -14.75 2.50 0.11
C PRO A 39 -14.77 2.81 1.62
N PHE A 40 -14.01 2.04 2.40
CA PHE A 40 -13.95 2.21 3.85
C PHE A 40 -12.54 1.96 4.37
N CYS A 41 -12.31 2.33 5.62
CA CYS A 41 -11.05 2.11 6.34
C CYS A 41 -11.36 1.51 7.73
N ILE A 42 -10.63 0.47 8.12
CA ILE A 42 -10.72 -0.14 9.44
C ILE A 42 -9.43 0.12 10.20
N GLY A 43 -9.54 0.72 11.39
CA GLY A 43 -8.44 0.80 12.35
C GLY A 43 -8.50 -0.35 13.35
N ILE A 44 -7.41 -1.08 13.53
CA ILE A 44 -7.29 -2.16 14.52
C ILE A 44 -6.47 -1.66 15.71
N PHE A 45 -7.10 -1.61 16.88
CA PHE A 45 -6.50 -1.10 18.12
C PHE A 45 -6.38 -2.20 19.17
N GLY A 46 -5.37 -2.09 20.05
CA GLY A 46 -5.14 -3.07 21.10
C GLY A 46 -3.79 -2.89 21.80
N ASN A 47 -3.54 -3.64 22.85
CA ASN A 47 -2.24 -3.67 23.53
C ASN A 47 -1.22 -4.52 22.76
N ARG A 48 0.07 -4.38 23.04
CA ARG A 48 1.09 -5.26 22.45
C ARG A 48 0.79 -6.71 22.87
N GLY A 49 0.89 -7.65 21.92
CA GLY A 49 0.54 -9.05 22.16
C GLY A 49 -0.96 -9.38 22.10
N SER A 50 -1.84 -8.42 21.78
CA SER A 50 -3.28 -8.67 21.65
C SER A 50 -3.70 -9.37 20.33
N GLY A 51 -2.75 -9.89 19.55
CA GLY A 51 -3.03 -10.62 18.32
C GLY A 51 -3.42 -9.77 17.09
N ARG A 52 -3.11 -8.46 17.06
CA ARG A 52 -3.49 -7.58 15.93
C ARG A 52 -2.90 -8.02 14.59
N THR A 53 -1.63 -8.40 14.58
CA THR A 53 -0.98 -8.92 13.38
C THR A 53 -1.62 -10.24 12.94
N SER A 54 -1.91 -11.14 13.89
CA SER A 54 -2.62 -12.39 13.63
C SER A 54 -4.02 -12.15 13.06
N PHE A 55 -4.77 -11.19 13.61
CA PHE A 55 -6.07 -10.79 13.06
C PHE A 55 -5.97 -10.38 11.58
N MET A 56 -5.00 -9.51 11.26
CA MET A 56 -4.82 -9.03 9.88
C MET A 56 -4.43 -10.16 8.92
N GLN A 57 -3.62 -11.11 9.37
CA GLN A 57 -3.21 -12.25 8.54
C GLN A 57 -4.29 -13.31 8.40
N LEU A 58 -5.07 -13.59 9.44
CA LEU A 58 -6.25 -14.45 9.31
C LEU A 58 -7.21 -13.87 8.28
N LEU A 59 -7.39 -12.54 8.25
CA LEU A 59 -8.18 -11.87 7.22
C LEU A 59 -7.56 -12.00 5.82
N GLU A 60 -6.25 -11.77 5.69
CA GLU A 60 -5.52 -11.93 4.44
C GLU A 60 -5.64 -13.35 3.88
N THR A 61 -5.43 -14.37 4.73
CA THR A 61 -5.57 -15.79 4.37
C THR A 61 -6.98 -16.07 3.90
N ARG A 62 -8.01 -15.64 4.66
CA ARG A 62 -9.41 -15.85 4.27
C ARG A 62 -9.77 -15.23 2.93
N LEU A 63 -9.32 -13.99 2.68
CA LEU A 63 -9.54 -13.30 1.41
C LEU A 63 -8.78 -13.97 0.26
N SER A 64 -7.60 -14.53 0.52
CA SER A 64 -6.77 -15.22 -0.48
C SER A 64 -7.31 -16.61 -0.85
N GLU A 65 -7.99 -17.27 0.08
CA GLU A 65 -8.65 -18.57 -0.13
C GLU A 65 -9.94 -18.45 -0.95
N ASP A 66 -10.49 -17.25 -1.07
CA ASP A 66 -11.68 -17.02 -1.90
C ASP A 66 -11.39 -17.35 -3.38
N LYS A 67 -12.30 -18.13 -3.95
CA LYS A 67 -12.27 -18.63 -5.34
C LYS A 67 -13.24 -17.87 -6.24
N THR A 68 -13.92 -16.84 -5.74
CA THR A 68 -14.73 -15.93 -6.57
C THR A 68 -13.89 -15.28 -7.66
N ASN A 69 -14.51 -14.92 -8.79
CA ASN A 69 -13.83 -14.20 -9.86
C ASN A 69 -14.75 -13.09 -10.39
N PRO A 70 -14.38 -11.80 -10.24
CA PRO A 70 -13.14 -11.31 -9.62
C PRO A 70 -13.11 -11.47 -8.10
N ARG A 71 -11.98 -11.94 -7.55
CA ARG A 71 -11.74 -11.94 -6.09
C ARG A 71 -11.09 -10.65 -5.61
N SER A 72 -11.23 -10.41 -4.31
CA SER A 72 -10.44 -9.43 -3.58
C SER A 72 -8.95 -9.81 -3.58
N VAL A 73 -8.07 -8.84 -3.81
CA VAL A 73 -6.61 -9.03 -3.78
C VAL A 73 -6.07 -8.35 -2.52
N PRO A 74 -5.79 -9.09 -1.43
CA PRO A 74 -5.16 -8.51 -0.27
C PRO A 74 -3.74 -8.07 -0.60
N VAL A 75 -3.31 -6.93 -0.04
CA VAL A 75 -1.98 -6.36 -0.27
C VAL A 75 -1.36 -6.01 1.07
N TRP A 76 -0.35 -6.77 1.46
CA TRP A 76 0.40 -6.51 2.70
C TRP A 76 1.47 -5.44 2.49
N PHE A 77 1.39 -4.34 3.25
CA PHE A 77 2.39 -3.28 3.24
C PHE A 77 2.87 -2.96 4.66
N ASN A 78 4.17 -3.16 4.90
CA ASN A 78 4.81 -2.81 6.16
C ASN A 78 5.53 -1.45 6.03
N PRO A 79 4.99 -0.36 6.59
CA PRO A 79 5.59 0.97 6.48
C PRO A 79 6.93 1.10 7.22
N TRP A 80 7.12 0.36 8.32
CA TRP A 80 8.34 0.40 9.14
C TRP A 80 9.58 -0.06 8.37
N ARG A 81 9.39 -0.89 7.33
CA ARG A 81 10.48 -1.30 6.43
C ARG A 81 11.07 -0.13 5.64
N TYR A 82 10.30 0.94 5.47
CA TYR A 82 10.62 2.08 4.61
C TYR A 82 10.80 3.38 5.40
N GLU A 83 11.12 3.31 6.70
CA GLU A 83 11.37 4.49 7.55
C GLU A 83 12.42 5.46 7.00
N ARG A 84 13.35 4.97 6.17
CA ARG A 84 14.42 5.76 5.56
C ARG A 84 14.05 6.36 4.20
N GLU A 85 12.90 5.99 3.64
CA GLU A 85 12.42 6.54 2.38
C GLU A 85 11.73 7.88 2.64
N GLU A 86 12.12 8.92 1.90
CA GLU A 86 11.48 10.24 2.02
C GLU A 86 9.98 10.20 1.64
N HIS A 87 9.59 9.26 0.78
CA HIS A 87 8.23 9.17 0.25
C HIS A 87 7.68 7.74 0.31
N LEU A 88 6.99 7.39 1.41
CA LEU A 88 6.35 6.08 1.62
C LEU A 88 5.34 5.66 0.53
N VAL A 89 4.79 6.63 -0.21
CA VAL A 89 3.89 6.37 -1.34
C VAL A 89 4.55 5.58 -2.46
N ILE A 90 5.85 5.77 -2.69
CA ILE A 90 6.62 5.07 -3.72
C ILE A 90 6.68 3.56 -3.45
N PRO A 91 7.21 3.08 -2.30
CA PRO A 91 7.23 1.65 -2.00
C PRO A 91 5.82 1.08 -1.88
N PHE A 92 4.86 1.81 -1.33
CA PHE A 92 3.46 1.37 -1.28
C PHE A 92 2.90 1.02 -2.67
N LEU A 93 3.07 1.91 -3.65
CA LEU A 93 2.58 1.67 -5.01
C LEU A 93 3.36 0.60 -5.76
N LYS A 94 4.66 0.47 -5.47
CA LYS A 94 5.46 -0.65 -5.99
C LYS A 94 4.92 -1.98 -5.48
N THR A 95 4.62 -2.09 -4.19
CA THR A 95 4.02 -3.28 -3.57
C THR A 95 2.64 -3.57 -4.16
N LEU A 96 1.76 -2.57 -4.21
CA LEU A 96 0.44 -2.68 -4.83
C LEU A 96 0.52 -3.18 -6.29
N GLY A 97 1.42 -2.60 -7.08
CA GLY A 97 1.58 -2.99 -8.48
C GLY A 97 2.25 -4.36 -8.68
N HIS A 98 3.03 -4.83 -7.70
CA HIS A 98 3.56 -6.19 -7.69
C HIS A 98 2.44 -7.21 -7.45
N GLU A 99 1.63 -7.04 -6.40
CA GLU A 99 0.55 -7.99 -6.06
C GLU A 99 -0.53 -8.06 -7.15
N ILE A 100 -0.93 -6.92 -7.71
CA ILE A 100 -1.87 -6.89 -8.84
C ILE A 100 -1.33 -7.63 -10.06
N ARG A 101 -0.03 -7.52 -10.35
CA ARG A 101 0.59 -8.23 -11.47
C ARG A 101 0.60 -9.73 -11.22
N ARG A 102 0.96 -10.16 -10.01
CA ARG A 102 0.93 -11.56 -9.59
C ARG A 102 -0.47 -12.16 -9.72
N TYR A 103 -1.50 -11.49 -9.20
CA TYR A 103 -2.90 -11.93 -9.37
C TYR A 103 -3.30 -12.11 -10.84
N LYS A 104 -2.80 -11.22 -11.72
CA LYS A 104 -3.06 -11.29 -13.15
C LYS A 104 -2.37 -12.47 -13.84
N GLU A 105 -1.13 -12.77 -13.45
CA GLU A 105 -0.40 -13.96 -13.93
C GLU A 105 -1.13 -15.24 -13.52
N GLU A 106 -1.76 -15.25 -12.34
CA GLU A 106 -2.61 -16.33 -11.86
C GLU A 106 -3.98 -16.41 -12.60
N THR A 107 -4.55 -15.27 -13.04
CA THR A 107 -5.98 -15.18 -13.48
C THR A 107 -6.18 -14.94 -15.00
N ASN A 108 -5.14 -14.91 -15.82
CA ASN A 108 -5.19 -14.86 -17.30
C ASN A 108 -6.06 -13.76 -17.97
N GLY A 109 -6.53 -12.73 -17.24
CA GLY A 109 -7.40 -11.69 -17.78
C GLY A 109 -7.38 -10.40 -16.96
N ILE A 110 -7.77 -9.27 -17.56
CA ILE A 110 -8.02 -7.93 -16.94
C ILE A 110 -6.81 -6.99 -16.77
N GLY A 111 -5.57 -7.44 -16.56
CA GLY A 111 -4.53 -6.52 -16.07
C GLY A 111 -3.68 -5.70 -17.07
N ARG A 112 -4.07 -5.51 -18.36
CA ARG A 112 -3.32 -4.57 -19.25
C ARG A 112 -3.62 -3.10 -18.91
N LYS A 113 -4.85 -2.81 -18.51
CA LYS A 113 -5.30 -1.44 -18.20
C LYS A 113 -4.79 -0.96 -16.84
N LEU A 114 -4.75 -1.86 -15.86
CA LEU A 114 -4.34 -1.55 -14.49
C LEU A 114 -2.81 -1.42 -14.35
N SER A 115 -2.02 -2.29 -14.97
CA SER A 115 -0.55 -2.15 -14.98
C SER A 115 -0.11 -0.86 -15.67
N LYS A 116 -0.82 -0.46 -16.73
CA LYS A 116 -0.59 0.83 -17.41
C LYS A 116 -0.90 2.01 -16.49
N LYS A 117 -2.02 1.98 -15.77
CA LYS A 117 -2.37 3.01 -14.76
C LYS A 117 -1.37 3.05 -13.61
N LEU A 118 -0.92 1.90 -13.09
CA LEU A 118 0.07 1.83 -12.02
C LEU A 118 1.45 2.35 -12.47
N LYS A 119 1.86 2.04 -13.70
CA LYS A 119 3.09 2.58 -14.29
C LYS A 119 2.98 4.09 -14.47
N GLU A 120 1.83 4.58 -14.93
CA GLU A 120 1.55 6.02 -15.06
C GLU A 120 1.55 6.73 -13.70
N LEU A 121 0.93 6.13 -12.66
CA LEU A 121 0.98 6.64 -11.29
C LEU A 121 2.41 6.64 -10.75
N SER A 122 3.17 5.57 -10.97
CA SER A 122 4.58 5.51 -10.54
C SER A 122 5.45 6.56 -11.23
N THR A 123 5.23 6.83 -12.52
CA THR A 123 5.94 7.90 -13.24
C THR A 123 5.55 9.26 -12.70
N ARG A 124 4.25 9.53 -12.54
CA ARG A 124 3.76 10.79 -11.97
C ARG A 124 4.26 11.01 -10.55
N ILE A 125 4.36 9.96 -9.74
CA ILE A 125 4.82 10.08 -8.36
C ILE A 125 6.34 10.21 -8.32
N GLY A 126 7.07 9.62 -9.27
CA GLY A 126 8.48 9.94 -9.51
C GLY A 126 8.69 11.43 -9.82
N GLU A 127 7.91 11.98 -10.76
CA GLU A 127 7.94 13.39 -11.14
C GLU A 127 7.56 14.32 -9.97
N ILE A 128 6.52 13.95 -9.21
CA ILE A 128 6.10 14.66 -8.00
C ILE A 128 7.21 14.58 -6.94
N SER A 129 7.78 13.41 -6.67
CA SER A 129 8.88 13.26 -5.71
C SER A 129 10.12 14.07 -6.10
N GLU A 130 10.45 14.13 -7.40
CA GLU A 130 11.54 14.96 -7.89
C GLU A 130 11.22 16.45 -7.71
N ALA A 131 10.00 16.88 -8.07
CA ALA A 131 9.54 18.26 -7.85
C ALA A 131 9.50 18.65 -6.36
N PHE A 132 9.07 17.74 -5.49
CA PHE A 132 9.11 17.93 -4.03
C PHE A 132 10.55 18.00 -3.52
N ALA A 133 11.46 17.13 -3.96
CA ALA A 133 12.87 17.15 -3.56
C ALA A 133 13.62 18.43 -4.01
N TYR A 134 13.23 18.99 -5.16
CA TYR A 134 13.74 20.29 -5.59
C TYR A 134 13.12 21.45 -4.81
N ALA A 135 11.82 21.41 -4.52
CA ALA A 135 11.15 22.42 -3.70
C ALA A 135 11.67 22.43 -2.26
N THR A 136 11.88 21.27 -1.64
CA THR A 136 12.45 21.17 -0.28
C THR A 136 13.90 21.63 -0.19
N LYS A 137 14.68 21.50 -1.28
CA LYS A 137 16.03 22.11 -1.38
C LYS A 137 16.01 23.64 -1.40
N GLU A 138 14.93 24.27 -1.88
CA GLU A 138 14.77 25.73 -1.83
C GLU A 138 14.13 26.21 -0.51
N ASP A 139 13.22 25.43 0.08
CA ASP A 139 12.60 25.75 1.38
C ASP A 139 13.59 25.74 2.55
N PHE A 140 14.74 25.05 2.43
CA PHE A 140 15.80 25.09 3.46
C PHE A 140 16.53 26.44 3.55
N ASN A 141 16.21 27.41 2.68
CA ASN A 141 16.78 28.75 2.72
C ASN A 141 15.75 29.89 2.89
N LEU A 142 14.46 29.59 3.09
CA LEU A 142 13.45 30.61 3.34
C LEU A 142 12.50 30.15 4.45
N GLY A 143 12.67 30.75 5.64
CA GLY A 143 11.91 30.41 6.83
C GLY A 143 10.40 30.62 6.69
N GLY A 144 9.65 29.70 7.29
CA GLY A 144 8.36 29.94 7.94
C GLY A 144 7.21 30.45 7.07
N ALA A 145 6.31 29.52 6.75
CA ALA A 145 4.94 29.71 6.25
C ALA A 145 4.73 29.82 4.72
N GLY A 146 3.94 28.88 4.21
CA GLY A 146 3.21 29.03 2.94
C GLY A 146 3.60 28.04 1.85
N ILE A 147 2.95 26.88 1.81
CA ILE A 147 2.87 26.07 0.58
C ILE A 147 1.96 26.85 -0.38
N GLU A 148 2.54 27.65 -1.27
CA GLU A 148 1.82 28.24 -2.40
C GLU A 148 2.39 27.63 -3.70
N LEU A 149 1.76 26.53 -4.12
CA LEU A 149 2.08 25.81 -5.33
C LEU A 149 1.51 26.56 -6.55
N ASP A 150 2.31 27.46 -7.13
CA ASP A 150 1.97 28.10 -8.39
C ASP A 150 2.16 27.12 -9.57
N ALA A 151 1.04 26.55 -10.02
CA ALA A 151 0.94 25.62 -11.15
C ALA A 151 1.49 26.20 -12.48
N SER A 152 1.70 27.52 -12.56
CA SER A 152 2.19 28.20 -13.77
C SER A 152 3.66 27.86 -14.07
N LYS A 153 4.49 27.56 -13.06
CA LYS A 153 5.89 27.15 -13.26
C LYS A 153 6.05 25.73 -13.84
N MET A 154 5.03 24.89 -13.75
CA MET A 154 5.06 23.53 -14.33
C MET A 154 4.74 23.51 -15.83
N ALA A 155 4.00 24.49 -16.36
CA ALA A 155 3.60 24.53 -17.77
C ALA A 155 4.77 24.77 -18.74
N GLY A 156 5.78 25.54 -18.34
CA GLY A 156 6.92 25.90 -19.19
C GLY A 156 7.88 24.76 -19.55
N ARG A 157 7.76 23.58 -18.91
CA ARG A 157 8.70 22.45 -19.14
C ARG A 157 8.23 21.44 -20.17
N LYS A 158 6.92 21.38 -20.50
CA LYS A 158 6.42 20.58 -21.64
C LYS A 158 7.08 20.99 -22.97
N GLU A 159 7.42 22.27 -23.13
CA GLU A 159 8.06 22.79 -24.35
C GLU A 159 9.57 22.49 -24.46
N ARG A 160 10.25 22.13 -23.35
CA ARG A 160 11.69 21.80 -23.38
C ARG A 160 11.95 20.32 -23.63
N ILE A 161 11.07 19.43 -23.16
CA ILE A 161 11.21 17.97 -23.37
C ILE A 161 10.92 17.59 -24.83
N SER A 162 10.00 18.30 -25.51
CA SER A 162 9.71 18.06 -26.94
C SER A 162 10.87 18.41 -27.88
N ARG A 163 11.90 19.13 -27.43
CA ARG A 163 13.08 19.50 -28.25
C ARG A 163 14.25 18.51 -28.14
N HIS A 164 14.19 17.53 -27.24
CA HIS A 164 15.25 16.53 -27.05
C HIS A 164 14.87 15.12 -27.52
N ILE A 165 13.70 14.97 -28.16
CA ILE A 165 13.31 13.75 -28.86
C ILE A 165 13.17 14.11 -30.34
N LYS A 166 14.30 14.15 -31.04
CA LYS A 166 14.40 14.03 -32.49
C LYS A 166 15.54 13.09 -32.80
#